data_AF-A0A2A6CWP9-F1
#
_entry.id   AF-A0A2A6CWP9-F1
#
_cell.length_a   1.000
_cell.length_b   1.000
_cell.length_c   1.000
_cell.angle_alpha   90.00
_cell.angle_beta   90.00
_cell.angle_gamma   90.00
#
_symmetry.space_group_name_H-M   'P 1'
#
loop_
_entity.id
_entity.type
_entity.pdbx_description
1 polymer ?
#
loop_
_entity_poly.entity_id
_entity_poly.type
_entity_poly.pdbx_seq_one_letter_code
_entity_poly.pdbx_strand_id
1 'polypeptide(L)' 'MVTNNSARRIGWAFKTTNMKRLGVDPAAGVLDPKENALIAVSCDAFAYGQETTSKVSFSNRQHDVGRGGSEWKGE' A
#
# COMPACT_ATOMS: atom_id res chain seq x y z
N MET A 1 -0.50 10.53 -2.73
CA MET A 1 -0.87 10.17 -4.12
C MET A 1 0.25 9.32 -4.69
N VAL A 2 -0.11 8.23 -5.35
CA VAL A 2 0.81 7.34 -6.08
C VAL A 2 0.55 7.52 -7.56
N THR A 3 1.60 7.64 -8.37
CA THR A 3 1.49 7.79 -9.83
C THR A 3 2.36 6.76 -10.52
N ASN A 4 1.79 6.02 -11.47
CA ASN A 4 2.56 5.12 -12.32
C ASN A 4 3.18 5.90 -13.48
N ASN A 5 4.46 6.25 -13.35
CA ASN A 5 5.20 6.92 -14.43
C ASN A 5 5.90 5.94 -15.40
N SER A 6 5.64 4.63 -15.27
CA SER A 6 6.19 3.63 -16.19
C SER A 6 5.36 3.52 -17.46
N ALA A 7 5.92 2.88 -18.48
CA ALA A 7 5.22 2.60 -19.74
C ALA A 7 4.31 1.37 -19.68
N ARG A 8 4.23 0.68 -18.53
CA ARG A 8 3.52 -0.58 -18.37
C ARG A 8 2.56 -0.53 -17.19
N ARG A 9 1.56 -1.42 -17.22
CA ARG A 9 0.62 -1.61 -16.13
C ARG A 9 1.34 -2.23 -14.95
N ILE A 10 1.26 -1.60 -13.78
CA ILE A 10 1.88 -2.11 -12.56
C ILE A 10 0.80 -2.57 -11.59
N GLY A 11 1.06 -3.69 -10.94
CA GLY A 11 0.38 -4.08 -9.72
C GLY A 11 1.10 -3.40 -8.57
N TRP A 12 0.38 -3.00 -7.53
CA TRP A 12 0.98 -2.51 -6.29
C TRP A 12 0.24 -3.03 -5.05
N ALA A 13 0.98 -3.14 -3.95
CA ALA A 13 0.43 -3.46 -2.62
C ALA A 13 1.20 -2.74 -1.53
N PHE A 14 0.50 -2.27 -0.50
CA PHE A 14 1.09 -1.73 0.71
C PHE A 14 1.14 -2.77 1.82
N LYS A 15 2.25 -2.80 2.54
CA LYS A 15 2.40 -3.56 3.79
C LYS A 15 2.79 -2.62 4.92
N THR A 16 2.20 -2.85 6.09
CA THR A 16 2.52 -2.13 7.33
C THR A 16 3.08 -3.11 8.35
N THR A 17 4.03 -2.67 9.18
CA THR A 17 4.57 -3.52 10.26
C THR A 17 3.69 -3.58 11.50
N ASN A 18 2.68 -2.71 11.60
CA ASN A 18 1.69 -2.69 12.68
C ASN A 18 0.27 -2.58 12.12
N MET A 19 -0.26 -3.71 11.67
CA MET A 19 -1.61 -3.80 11.06
C MET A 19 -2.76 -3.55 12.06
N LYS A 20 -2.49 -3.53 13.37
CA LYS A 20 -3.53 -3.31 14.39
C LYS A 20 -3.93 -1.86 14.57
N ARG A 21 -3.10 -0.91 14.11
CA ARG A 21 -3.35 0.53 14.28
C ARG A 21 -3.34 1.31 13.00
N LEU A 22 -2.75 0.76 11.95
CA LEU A 22 -2.62 1.46 10.67
C LEU A 22 -3.47 0.76 9.64
N GLY A 23 -4.52 1.45 9.20
CA GLY A 23 -5.31 1.06 8.06
C GLY A 23 -4.76 1.69 6.79
N VAL A 24 -4.82 0.96 5.68
CA VAL A 24 -4.49 1.47 4.35
C VAL A 24 -5.62 1.11 3.40
N ASP A 25 -6.16 2.11 2.71
CA ASP A 25 -7.27 1.92 1.77
C ASP A 25 -7.08 2.78 0.50
N PRO A 26 -7.08 2.18 -0.71
CA PRO A 26 -6.98 0.75 -0.96
C PRO A 26 -5.62 0.17 -0.52
N ALA A 27 -5.61 -1.06 0.02
CA ALA A 27 -4.38 -1.73 0.45
C ALA A 27 -3.56 -2.29 -0.73
N ALA A 28 -4.21 -2.61 -1.84
CA ALA A 28 -3.59 -3.08 -3.08
C ALA A 28 -4.41 -2.66 -4.30
N GLY A 29 -3.78 -2.66 -5.46
CA GLY A 29 -4.45 -2.31 -6.71
C GLY A 29 -3.56 -2.47 -7.94
N VAL A 30 -4.08 -1.98 -9.05
CA VAL A 30 -3.38 -1.91 -10.34
C VAL A 30 -3.41 -0.46 -10.81
N LEU A 31 -2.32 -0.01 -11.42
CA LEU A 31 -2.22 1.30 -12.06
C LEU A 31 -1.78 1.13 -13.51
N ASP A 32 -2.57 1.63 -14.44
CA ASP A 32 -2.20 1.78 -15.83
C ASP A 32 -1.13 2.86 -16.02
N PRO A 33 -0.43 2.88 -17.18
CA PRO A 33 0.56 3.91 -17.47
C PRO A 33 -0.03 5.32 -17.32
N LYS A 34 0.64 6.18 -16.56
CA LYS A 34 0.25 7.56 -16.23
C LYS A 34 -0.98 7.70 -15.32
N GLU A 35 -1.50 6.60 -14.80
CA GLU A 35 -2.60 6.62 -13.83
C GLU A 35 -2.10 6.99 -12.43
N ASN A 36 -2.99 7.61 -11.65
CA ASN A 36 -2.77 7.99 -10.27
C ASN A 36 -3.81 7.37 -9.33
N ALA A 37 -3.35 6.94 -8.15
CA ALA A 37 -4.21 6.51 -7.05
C ALA A 37 -4.02 7.39 -5.81
N LEU A 38 -5.13 7.71 -5.15
CA LEU A 38 -5.13 8.27 -3.82
C LEU A 38 -5.25 7.11 -2.82
N ILE A 39 -4.37 7.12 -1.83
CA ILE A 39 -4.28 6.08 -0.80
C ILE A 39 -4.52 6.78 0.53
N ALA A 40 -5.56 6.36 1.23
CA ALA A 40 -5.82 6.78 2.60
C ALA A 40 -5.00 5.90 3.55
N VAL A 41 -4.35 6.55 4.51
CA VAL A 41 -3.68 5.88 5.62
C VAL A 41 -4.31 6.41 6.90
N SER A 42 -4.96 5.53 7.65
CA SER A 42 -5.57 5.85 8.93
C SER A 42 -4.69 5.36 10.08
N CYS A 43 -4.79 6.03 11.23
CA CYS A 43 -4.14 5.62 12.47
C CYS A 43 -5.17 5.64 13.60
N ASP A 44 -5.36 4.50 14.26
CA ASP A 44 -6.27 4.40 15.40
C ASP A 44 -5.71 5.17 16.61
N ALA A 45 -6.62 5.73 17.41
CA ALA A 45 -6.26 6.43 18.63
C ALA A 45 -5.53 5.49 19.61
N PHE A 46 -4.49 6.00 20.26
CA PHE A 46 -3.67 5.18 21.14
C PHE A 46 -2.99 5.97 22.27
N ALA A 47 -2.63 5.29 23.35
CA ALA A 47 -2.09 5.93 24.55
C ALA A 47 -0.57 6.12 24.44
N TYR A 48 -0.16 7.30 23.97
CA TYR A 48 1.24 7.66 23.84
C TYR A 48 1.96 7.63 25.20
N GLY A 49 2.97 6.77 25.34
CA GLY A 49 3.76 6.60 26.58
C GLY A 49 3.35 5.42 27.47
N GLN A 50 2.20 4.78 27.22
CA GLN A 50 1.82 3.50 27.86
C GLN A 50 2.00 2.31 26.94
N GLU A 51 2.04 2.56 25.62
CA GLU A 51 2.20 1.54 24.60
C GLU A 51 3.56 1.71 23.91
N THR A 52 4.24 0.59 23.62
CA THR A 52 5.53 0.60 22.92
C THR A 52 5.35 1.25 21.55
N THR A 53 5.90 2.45 21.38
CA THR A 53 5.94 3.14 20.09
C THR A 53 7.07 2.57 19.24
N SER A 54 6.84 1.36 18.74
CA SER A 54 7.72 0.74 17.75
C SER A 54 7.72 1.59 16.47
N LYS A 55 8.88 1.74 15.81
CA LYS A 55 8.94 2.32 14.46
C LYS A 55 8.00 1.54 13.55
N VAL A 56 7.04 2.23 12.93
CA VAL A 56 6.19 1.63 11.91
C VAL A 56 6.70 2.02 10.53
N SER A 57 6.91 1.04 9.68
CA SER A 57 7.27 1.26 8.28
C SER A 57 6.10 0.93 7.37
N PHE A 58 5.93 1.77 6.36
CA PHE A 58 5.04 1.57 5.24
C PHE A 58 5.91 1.24 4.03
N SER A 59 5.66 0.10 3.39
CA SER A 59 6.37 -0.30 2.17
C SER A 59 5.39 -0.51 1.03
N ASN A 60 5.74 0.02 -0.14
CA ASN A 60 5.06 -0.28 -1.39
C ASN A 60 5.87 -1.34 -2.13
N ARG A 61 5.22 -2.43 -2.53
CA ARG A 61 5.77 -3.38 -3.51
C ARG A 61 5.03 -3.20 -4.82
N GLN A 62 5.78 -3.26 -5.92
CA GLN A 62 5.27 -3.12 -7.28
C GLN A 62 5.84 -4.20 -8.21
N HIS A 63 5.05 -4.68 -9.17
CA HIS A 63 5.49 -5.56 -10.25
C HIS A 63 4.77 -5.27 -11.55
N ASP A 64 5.39 -5.65 -12.67
CA ASP A 64 4.78 -5.56 -14.00
C ASP A 64 3.61 -6.56 -14.08
N VAL A 65 2.41 -6.06 -14.37
CA VAL A 65 1.25 -6.91 -14.65
C VAL A 65 1.35 -7.29 -16.13
N GLY A 66 1.84 -8.51 -16.40
CA GLY A 66 1.83 -9.07 -17.75
C GLY A 66 0.41 -9.13 -18.35
N ARG A 67 0.29 -9.52 -19.63
CA ARG A 67 -1.00 -9.53 -20.38
C ARG A 67 -2.15 -10.35 -19.76
N GLY A 68 -1.89 -11.19 -18.75
CA GLY A 68 -2.92 -11.82 -17.91
C GLY A 68 -2.87 -11.22 -16.51
N GLY A 69 -3.91 -10.47 -16.12
CA GLY A 69 -3.97 -9.70 -14.87
C GLY A 69 -3.44 -10.49 -13.65
N SER A 70 -2.59 -9.86 -12.86
CA SER A 70 -2.05 -10.45 -11.64
C SER A 70 -2.89 -10.05 -10.45
N GLU A 71 -3.59 -11.04 -9.88
CA GLU A 71 -4.22 -10.93 -8.56
C GLU A 71 -3.10 -10.94 -7.50
N TRP A 72 -2.99 -9.86 -6.73
CA TRP A 72 -2.13 -9.84 -5.56
C TRP A 72 -2.74 -10.73 -4.49
N LYS A 73 -2.21 -11.95 -4.33
CA LYS A 73 -2.51 -12.77 -3.15
C LYS A 73 -1.79 -12.16 -1.95
N GLY A 74 -2.55 -11.41 -1.14
CA GLY A 74 -2.11 -10.98 0.18
C GLY A 74 -1.76 -12.20 1.03
N GLU A 75 -0.64 -12.12 1.74
CA GLU A 75 -0.17 -13.09 2.73
C GLU A 75 -0.51 -12.59 4.12
#